data_AF-A0A970GMV3-F1
#
_entry.id   AF-A0A970GMV3-F1
#
_cell.length_a   1.000
_cell.length_b   1.000
_cell.length_c   1.000
_cell.angle_alpha   90.00
_cell.angle_beta   90.00
_cell.angle_gamma   90.00
#
_symmetry.space_group_name_H-M   'P 1'
#
loop_
_entity.id
_entity.type
_entity.pdbx_description
1 polymer ?
#
loop_
_entity_poly.entity_id
_entity_poly.type
_entity_poly.pdbx_seq_one_letter_code
_entity_poly.pdbx_strand_id
1 'polypeptide(L)'
;MYLNQNNLPEKLEKEKELYFLRNSLYQAREKRIHPGKDDKILTDWNGLHIAALAKLSFVLGEIDYLEKAERTAGFILKYLKRDEFLLHRYCKGEAAIEGLLDDYAFFIWGLIELYQASFKLEYLEEALALNDILLKYFWDEEKGGFFYTSSKDKESIMSRKEKYDGALPSGNSIMHWNLICFSHLTGDHKLEEKADILVQAFYNKVKKAPSAYTQFLTGLQGILYPYYDLIIIGNKDDEIVIEILDFIRNNYISNLSILLIPPDINSKDYMKTACLIKHVNNYKMIENKVTIYLCENSSCNLPITEAPVLFSILKKKVH
;
A
#
# COMPACT_ATOMS: atom_id res chain seq x y z
N MET A 1 8.87 25.35 -37.05
CA MET A 1 7.85 25.61 -38.09
C MET A 1 6.57 25.96 -37.36
N TYR A 2 6.01 27.13 -37.68
CA TYR A 2 4.93 27.82 -36.99
C TYR A 2 3.75 26.91 -36.61
N LEU A 3 3.30 26.98 -35.36
CA LEU A 3 1.95 26.62 -34.97
C LEU A 3 1.00 27.45 -35.85
N ASN A 4 0.30 26.77 -36.76
CA ASN A 4 -0.63 27.39 -37.68
C ASN A 4 -1.82 27.94 -36.87
N GLN A 5 -1.79 29.24 -36.56
CA GLN A 5 -2.83 29.97 -35.82
C GLN A 5 -4.18 30.05 -36.57
N ASN A 6 -4.26 29.50 -37.78
CA ASN A 6 -5.44 29.57 -38.66
C ASN A 6 -6.62 28.65 -38.27
N ASN A 7 -6.47 27.77 -37.27
CA ASN A 7 -7.56 26.88 -36.81
C ASN A 7 -8.06 27.18 -35.37
N LEU A 8 -7.58 28.26 -34.72
CA LEU A 8 -8.06 28.63 -33.39
C LEU A 8 -9.56 28.97 -33.35
N PRO A 9 -10.12 29.76 -34.28
CA PRO A 9 -11.54 30.13 -34.25
C PRO A 9 -12.45 28.90 -34.40
N GLU A 10 -12.15 28.02 -35.35
CA GLU A 10 -12.94 26.82 -35.64
C GLU A 10 -12.89 25.79 -34.49
N LYS A 11 -11.74 25.67 -33.81
CA LYS A 11 -11.59 24.81 -32.62
C LYS A 11 -12.36 25.38 -31.42
N LEU A 12 -12.32 26.69 -31.22
CA LEU A 12 -13.07 27.38 -30.15
C LEU A 12 -14.59 27.34 -30.39
N GLU A 13 -15.01 27.41 -31.66
CA GLU A 13 -16.42 27.33 -32.08
C GLU A 13 -16.96 25.91 -31.91
N LYS A 14 -16.19 24.89 -32.26
CA LYS A 14 -16.48 23.48 -31.96
C LYS A 14 -16.56 23.20 -30.46
N GLU A 15 -15.69 23.77 -29.63
CA GLU A 15 -15.76 23.62 -28.17
C GLU A 15 -17.02 24.26 -27.57
N LYS A 16 -17.43 25.44 -28.07
CA LYS A 16 -18.69 26.10 -27.67
C LYS A 16 -19.91 25.30 -28.09
N GLU A 17 -19.90 24.77 -29.31
CA GLU A 17 -20.98 23.91 -29.81
C GLU A 17 -21.08 22.62 -29.00
N LEU A 18 -19.94 21.98 -28.68
CA LEU A 18 -19.89 20.79 -27.83
C LEU A 18 -20.39 21.07 -26.41
N TYR A 19 -20.05 22.23 -25.85
CA TYR A 19 -20.54 22.68 -24.55
C TYR A 19 -22.07 22.85 -24.57
N PHE A 20 -22.60 23.52 -25.60
CA PHE A 20 -24.04 23.72 -25.77
C PHE A 20 -24.80 22.39 -25.91
N LEU A 21 -24.28 21.47 -26.73
CA LEU A 21 -24.86 20.13 -26.91
C LEU A 21 -24.80 19.31 -25.61
N ARG A 22 -23.66 19.32 -24.89
CA ARG A 22 -23.53 18.66 -23.58
C ARG A 22 -24.51 19.22 -22.56
N ASN A 23 -24.66 20.54 -22.50
CA ASN A 23 -25.58 21.18 -21.57
C ASN A 23 -27.05 20.87 -21.92
N SER A 24 -27.40 20.89 -23.22
CA SER A 24 -28.73 20.51 -23.70
C SER A 24 -29.07 19.05 -23.36
N LEU A 25 -28.11 18.13 -23.57
CA LEU A 25 -28.25 16.73 -23.18
C LEU A 25 -28.33 16.56 -21.65
N TYR A 26 -27.54 17.32 -20.89
CA TYR A 26 -27.56 17.31 -19.43
C TYR A 26 -28.93 17.75 -18.89
N GLN A 27 -29.46 18.90 -19.36
CA GLN A 27 -30.80 19.38 -19.00
C GLN A 27 -31.92 18.40 -19.39
N ALA A 28 -31.79 17.71 -20.52
CA ALA A 28 -32.73 16.66 -20.91
C ALA A 28 -32.64 15.42 -20.00
N ARG A 29 -31.44 15.07 -19.51
CA ARG A 29 -31.20 13.96 -18.58
C ARG A 29 -31.70 14.26 -17.17
N GLU A 30 -31.57 15.50 -16.69
CA GLU A 30 -32.08 15.96 -15.38
C GLU A 30 -33.61 15.86 -15.25
N LYS A 31 -34.34 15.81 -16.38
CA LYS A 31 -35.79 15.56 -16.38
C LYS A 31 -36.17 14.10 -16.13
N ARG A 32 -35.20 13.17 -16.15
CA ARG A 32 -35.44 11.74 -15.86
C ARG A 32 -35.28 11.50 -14.37
N ILE A 33 -35.98 10.49 -13.85
CA ILE A 33 -35.70 10.00 -12.50
C ILE A 33 -34.23 9.56 -12.47
N HIS A 34 -33.43 10.19 -11.62
CA HIS A 34 -32.04 9.79 -11.45
C HIS A 34 -31.99 8.34 -10.95
N PRO A 35 -31.06 7.52 -11.48
CA PRO A 35 -30.76 6.24 -10.84
C PRO A 35 -30.44 6.48 -9.36
N GLY A 36 -30.89 5.58 -8.49
CA GLY A 36 -30.51 5.64 -7.07
C GLY A 36 -28.98 5.69 -6.96
N LYS A 37 -28.47 6.61 -6.14
CA LYS A 37 -27.05 6.64 -5.81
C LYS A 37 -26.77 5.56 -4.79
N ASP A 38 -25.73 4.76 -5.02
CA ASP A 38 -25.20 3.92 -3.96
C ASP A 38 -24.35 4.80 -3.05
N ASP A 39 -24.91 5.22 -1.92
CA ASP A 39 -24.24 6.09 -0.95
C ASP A 39 -23.38 5.28 0.04
N LYS A 40 -22.99 4.06 -0.31
CA LYS A 40 -22.12 3.21 0.50
C LYS A 40 -20.65 3.60 0.32
N ILE A 41 -19.94 3.64 1.44
CA ILE A 41 -18.49 3.70 1.51
C ILE A 41 -18.05 2.33 2.05
N LEU A 42 -17.29 1.59 1.24
CA LEU A 42 -16.83 0.25 1.58
C LEU A 42 -15.35 0.27 1.93
N THR A 43 -14.96 -0.47 2.97
CA THR A 43 -13.58 -0.46 3.49
C THR A 43 -12.60 -1.06 2.48
N ASP A 44 -12.91 -2.23 1.93
CA ASP A 44 -12.15 -2.90 0.87
C ASP A 44 -11.80 -1.98 -0.32
N TRP A 45 -12.79 -1.40 -0.99
CA TRP A 45 -12.58 -0.55 -2.18
C TRP A 45 -11.84 0.73 -1.83
N ASN A 46 -12.08 1.30 -0.65
CA ASN A 46 -11.31 2.45 -0.19
C ASN A 46 -9.87 2.09 0.16
N GLY A 47 -9.59 0.87 0.63
CA GLY A 47 -8.23 0.36 0.80
C GLY A 47 -7.43 0.39 -0.50
N LEU A 48 -8.01 -0.13 -1.58
CA LEU A 48 -7.41 -0.06 -2.93
C LEU A 48 -7.23 1.39 -3.41
N HIS A 49 -8.22 2.24 -3.16
CA HIS A 49 -8.17 3.65 -3.52
C HIS A 49 -7.05 4.40 -2.77
N ILE A 50 -6.87 4.14 -1.47
CA ILE A 50 -5.79 4.70 -0.66
C ILE A 50 -4.44 4.24 -1.20
N ALA A 51 -4.27 2.93 -1.47
CA ALA A 51 -3.03 2.40 -2.04
C ALA A 51 -2.68 3.09 -3.37
N ALA A 52 -3.66 3.25 -4.26
CA ALA A 52 -3.45 3.92 -5.54
C ALA A 52 -3.04 5.39 -5.37
N LEU A 53 -3.74 6.16 -4.51
CA LEU A 53 -3.44 7.56 -4.27
C LEU A 53 -2.06 7.76 -3.59
N ALA A 54 -1.71 6.92 -2.63
CA ALA A 54 -0.42 6.98 -1.96
C ALA A 54 0.73 6.68 -2.94
N LYS A 55 0.59 5.62 -3.76
CA LYS A 55 1.54 5.32 -4.84
C LYS A 55 1.67 6.47 -5.84
N LEU A 56 0.56 7.05 -6.28
CA LEU A 56 0.57 8.19 -7.20
C LEU A 56 1.28 9.40 -6.59
N SER A 57 1.02 9.70 -5.32
CA SER A 57 1.71 10.78 -4.62
C SER A 57 3.21 10.56 -4.57
N PHE A 58 3.63 9.33 -4.23
CA PHE A 58 5.04 8.98 -4.19
C PHE A 58 5.68 9.16 -5.58
N VAL A 59 5.14 8.51 -6.61
CA VAL A 59 5.73 8.51 -7.96
C VAL A 59 5.72 9.89 -8.62
N LEU A 60 4.64 10.66 -8.47
CA LEU A 60 4.50 11.98 -9.11
C LEU A 60 5.08 13.13 -8.28
N GLY A 61 5.39 12.91 -7.00
CA GLY A 61 5.78 13.98 -6.08
C GLY A 61 4.65 14.98 -5.79
N GLU A 62 3.39 14.60 -6.02
CA GLU A 62 2.22 15.46 -5.86
C GLU A 62 1.54 15.24 -4.50
N ILE A 63 1.60 16.26 -3.63
CA ILE A 63 1.08 16.20 -2.25
C ILE A 63 -0.44 16.05 -2.19
N ASP A 64 -1.17 16.59 -3.18
CA ASP A 64 -2.63 16.53 -3.26
C ASP A 64 -3.18 15.09 -3.23
N TYR A 65 -2.45 14.12 -3.80
CA TYR A 65 -2.85 12.72 -3.75
C TYR A 65 -2.64 12.13 -2.36
N LEU A 66 -1.54 12.49 -1.68
CA LEU A 66 -1.30 12.06 -0.31
C LEU A 66 -2.40 12.57 0.61
N GLU A 67 -2.71 13.87 0.57
CA GLU A 67 -3.77 14.44 1.43
C GLU A 67 -5.13 13.76 1.24
N LYS A 68 -5.48 13.40 -0.01
CA LYS A 68 -6.71 12.64 -0.31
C LYS A 68 -6.65 11.23 0.26
N ALA A 69 -5.51 10.55 0.18
CA ALA A 69 -5.31 9.22 0.74
C ALA A 69 -5.42 9.27 2.27
N GLU A 70 -4.74 10.20 2.93
CA GLU A 70 -4.76 10.39 4.38
C GLU A 70 -6.16 10.71 4.90
N ARG A 71 -6.88 11.60 4.22
CA ARG A 71 -8.28 11.91 4.57
C ARG A 71 -9.18 10.68 4.44
N THR A 72 -8.97 9.87 3.41
CA THR A 72 -9.76 8.65 3.19
C THR A 72 -9.46 7.62 4.28
N ALA A 73 -8.18 7.38 4.59
CA ALA A 73 -7.77 6.49 5.68
C ALA A 73 -8.29 6.97 7.04
N GLY A 74 -8.19 8.27 7.32
CA GLY A 74 -8.74 8.88 8.54
C GLY A 74 -10.26 8.72 8.66
N PHE A 75 -11.00 8.73 7.55
CA PHE A 75 -12.43 8.42 7.55
C PHE A 75 -12.69 6.96 7.95
N ILE A 76 -11.97 6.00 7.33
CA ILE A 76 -12.09 4.58 7.65
C ILE A 76 -11.77 4.33 9.14
N LEU A 77 -10.63 4.83 9.63
CA LEU A 77 -10.23 4.66 11.03
C LEU A 77 -11.20 5.30 12.01
N LYS A 78 -11.83 6.41 11.64
CA LYS A 78 -12.77 7.13 12.52
C LYS A 78 -14.16 6.49 12.56
N TYR A 79 -14.67 6.03 11.43
CA TYR A 79 -16.09 5.63 11.32
C TYR A 79 -16.28 4.14 11.05
N LEU A 80 -15.27 3.45 10.52
CA LEU A 80 -15.31 2.05 10.11
C LEU A 80 -14.35 1.17 10.89
N LYS A 81 -13.80 1.66 12.00
CA LYS A 81 -13.08 0.85 13.01
C LYS A 81 -13.84 0.94 14.34
N ARG A 82 -14.09 -0.21 14.98
CA ARG A 82 -14.77 -0.33 16.29
C ARG A 82 -14.05 -1.39 17.14
N ASP A 83 -13.61 -1.01 18.34
CA ASP A 83 -12.92 -1.90 19.29
C ASP A 83 -11.76 -2.69 18.65
N GLU A 84 -10.99 -2.02 17.78
CA GLU A 84 -9.91 -2.55 16.92
C GLU A 84 -10.34 -3.26 15.63
N PHE A 85 -11.60 -3.66 15.47
CA PHE A 85 -12.08 -4.38 14.28
C PHE A 85 -12.59 -3.42 13.20
N LEU A 86 -12.29 -3.75 11.94
CA LEU A 86 -12.89 -3.07 10.80
C LEU A 86 -14.34 -3.49 10.60
N LEU A 87 -15.12 -2.55 10.09
CA LEU A 87 -16.46 -2.73 9.58
C LEU A 87 -16.41 -2.61 8.05
N HIS A 88 -17.25 -3.37 7.35
CA HIS A 88 -17.24 -3.42 5.89
C HIS A 88 -17.83 -2.16 5.26
N ARG A 89 -18.90 -1.59 5.86
CA ARG A 89 -19.75 -0.60 5.20
C ARG A 89 -20.10 0.58 6.10
N TYR A 90 -20.02 1.78 5.51
CA TYR A 90 -20.68 2.99 6.01
C TYR A 90 -21.77 3.41 5.02
N CYS A 91 -22.98 3.68 5.49
CA CYS A 91 -24.07 4.13 4.63
C CYS A 91 -25.10 4.90 5.45
N LYS A 92 -25.51 6.09 4.98
CA LYS A 92 -26.56 6.92 5.61
C LYS A 92 -26.32 7.21 7.11
N GLY A 93 -25.07 7.44 7.51
CA GLY A 93 -24.73 7.76 8.90
C GLY A 93 -24.38 6.56 9.77
N GLU A 94 -24.55 5.34 9.25
CA GLU A 94 -24.39 4.11 10.00
C GLU A 94 -23.21 3.29 9.49
N ALA A 95 -22.37 2.82 10.41
CA ALA A 95 -21.34 1.83 10.17
C ALA A 95 -21.83 0.44 10.61
N ALA A 96 -21.82 -0.52 9.70
CA ALA A 96 -22.39 -1.85 9.90
C ALA A 96 -21.62 -2.92 9.12
N ILE A 97 -21.92 -4.18 9.45
CA ILE A 97 -21.33 -5.42 8.90
C ILE A 97 -19.87 -5.57 9.34
N GLU A 98 -19.55 -6.72 9.93
CA GLU A 98 -18.17 -7.03 10.30
C GLU A 98 -17.26 -7.07 9.07
N GLY A 99 -16.04 -6.56 9.21
CA GLY A 99 -15.07 -6.56 8.12
C GLY A 99 -14.69 -7.98 7.70
N LEU A 100 -14.59 -8.16 6.40
CA LEU A 100 -14.19 -9.39 5.72
C LEU A 100 -12.69 -9.34 5.42
N LEU A 101 -12.09 -10.46 5.03
CA LEU A 101 -10.66 -10.54 4.71
C LEU A 101 -10.20 -9.43 3.77
N ASP A 102 -10.98 -9.12 2.73
CA ASP A 102 -10.63 -8.10 1.75
C ASP A 102 -10.61 -6.68 2.34
N ASP A 103 -11.51 -6.38 3.29
CA ASP A 103 -11.52 -5.09 3.98
C ASP A 103 -10.20 -4.87 4.71
N TYR A 104 -9.72 -5.88 5.44
CA TYR A 104 -8.44 -5.81 6.13
C TYR A 104 -7.27 -5.83 5.15
N ALA A 105 -7.24 -6.77 4.21
CA ALA A 105 -6.12 -6.96 3.31
C ALA A 105 -5.84 -5.71 2.46
N PHE A 106 -6.89 -5.12 1.88
CA PHE A 106 -6.74 -3.95 1.01
C PHE A 106 -6.48 -2.68 1.83
N PHE A 107 -7.08 -2.55 3.00
CA PHE A 107 -6.83 -1.39 3.86
C PHE A 107 -5.41 -1.42 4.45
N ILE A 108 -4.93 -2.59 4.88
CA ILE A 108 -3.53 -2.80 5.27
C ILE A 108 -2.58 -2.42 4.14
N TRP A 109 -2.87 -2.86 2.91
CA TRP A 109 -2.05 -2.47 1.76
C TRP A 109 -2.04 -0.94 1.58
N GLY A 110 -3.20 -0.30 1.66
CA GLY A 110 -3.30 1.16 1.63
C GLY A 110 -2.48 1.87 2.72
N LEU A 111 -2.48 1.34 3.94
CA LEU A 111 -1.68 1.87 5.06
C LEU A 111 -0.17 1.69 4.86
N ILE A 112 0.27 0.55 4.31
CA ILE A 112 1.68 0.34 3.92
C ILE A 112 2.11 1.38 2.90
N GLU A 113 1.31 1.61 1.86
CA GLU A 113 1.63 2.59 0.82
C GLU A 113 1.60 4.03 1.36
N LEU A 114 0.67 4.35 2.26
CA LEU A 114 0.65 5.63 2.97
C LEU A 114 1.92 5.85 3.79
N TYR A 115 2.40 4.81 4.48
CA TYR A 115 3.67 4.86 5.19
C TYR A 115 4.83 5.07 4.20
N GLN A 116 4.91 4.32 3.10
CA GLN A 116 5.96 4.51 2.09
C GLN A 116 5.95 5.91 1.45
N ALA A 117 4.78 6.53 1.30
CA ALA A 117 4.64 7.86 0.71
C ALA A 117 4.92 9.01 1.71
N SER A 118 4.59 8.84 2.99
CA SER A 118 4.62 9.90 3.99
C SER A 118 5.70 9.76 5.06
N PHE A 119 6.19 8.54 5.27
CA PHE A 119 7.00 8.09 6.41
C PHE A 119 6.36 8.34 7.79
N LYS A 120 5.04 8.54 7.85
CA LYS A 120 4.30 8.62 9.12
C LYS A 120 4.15 7.23 9.71
N LEU A 121 4.87 6.96 10.81
CA LEU A 121 4.94 5.65 11.45
C LEU A 121 3.57 5.11 11.90
N GLU A 122 2.62 6.00 12.24
CA GLU A 122 1.27 5.63 12.67
C GLU A 122 0.52 4.75 11.67
N TYR A 123 0.76 4.91 10.36
CA TYR A 123 0.13 4.05 9.36
C TYR A 123 0.70 2.63 9.37
N LEU A 124 2.02 2.50 9.56
CA LEU A 124 2.65 1.18 9.69
C LEU A 124 2.24 0.48 10.99
N GLU A 125 2.15 1.24 12.09
CA GLU A 125 1.66 0.75 13.38
C GLU A 125 0.24 0.19 13.26
N GLU A 126 -0.67 0.95 12.65
CA GLU A 126 -2.05 0.53 12.42
C GLU A 126 -2.14 -0.67 11.46
N ALA A 127 -1.32 -0.70 10.40
CA ALA A 127 -1.27 -1.82 9.46
C ALA A 127 -0.85 -3.13 10.15
N LEU A 128 0.14 -3.07 11.04
CA LEU A 128 0.60 -4.21 11.83
C LEU A 128 -0.46 -4.65 12.85
N ALA A 129 -1.13 -3.72 13.52
CA ALA A 129 -2.21 -4.04 14.45
C ALA A 129 -3.38 -4.77 13.76
N LEU A 130 -3.77 -4.33 12.55
CA LEU A 130 -4.79 -5.00 11.74
C LEU A 130 -4.31 -6.36 11.22
N ASN A 131 -3.03 -6.50 10.88
CA ASN A 131 -2.43 -7.78 10.53
C ASN A 131 -2.49 -8.79 11.69
N ASP A 132 -2.22 -8.35 12.92
CA ASP A 132 -2.34 -9.20 14.11
C ASP A 132 -3.78 -9.71 14.32
N ILE A 133 -4.78 -8.89 14.01
CA ILE A 133 -6.19 -9.29 14.00
C ILE A 133 -6.45 -10.38 12.96
N LEU A 134 -5.95 -10.20 11.73
CA LEU A 134 -6.07 -11.22 10.68
C LEU A 134 -5.40 -12.53 11.07
N LEU A 135 -4.16 -12.47 11.57
CA LEU A 135 -3.42 -13.65 12.04
C LEU A 135 -4.16 -14.36 13.17
N LYS A 136 -4.80 -13.61 14.09
CA LYS A 136 -5.50 -14.19 15.23
C LYS A 136 -6.87 -14.78 14.89
N TYR A 137 -7.63 -14.12 14.01
CA TYR A 137 -9.05 -14.45 13.83
C TYR A 137 -9.40 -15.00 12.44
N PHE A 138 -8.55 -14.84 11.45
CA PHE A 138 -8.81 -15.26 10.07
C PHE A 138 -7.84 -16.34 9.58
N TRP A 139 -6.66 -16.48 10.19
CA TRP A 139 -5.68 -17.48 9.79
C TRP A 139 -6.15 -18.92 10.06
N ASP A 140 -5.92 -19.81 9.10
CA ASP A 140 -6.13 -21.25 9.26
C ASP A 140 -4.83 -21.92 9.74
N GLU A 141 -4.78 -22.27 11.02
CA GLU A 141 -3.61 -22.94 11.62
C GLU A 141 -3.37 -24.37 11.10
N GLU A 142 -4.37 -25.03 10.50
CA GLU A 142 -4.21 -26.39 9.98
C GLU A 142 -3.69 -26.41 8.55
N LYS A 143 -4.20 -25.51 7.69
CA LYS A 143 -3.96 -25.57 6.24
C LYS A 143 -3.30 -24.32 5.66
N GLY A 144 -3.05 -23.29 6.48
CA GLY A 144 -2.41 -22.05 6.05
C GLY A 144 -3.29 -21.13 5.21
N GLY A 145 -3.01 -19.83 5.23
CA GLY A 145 -3.82 -18.82 4.53
C GLY A 145 -5.07 -18.40 5.33
N PHE A 146 -5.72 -17.35 4.84
CA PHE A 146 -6.79 -16.67 5.57
C PHE A 146 -8.17 -17.08 5.07
N PHE A 147 -9.07 -17.30 6.02
CA PHE A 147 -10.50 -17.39 5.79
C PHE A 147 -11.07 -16.02 5.41
N TYR A 148 -12.19 -16.02 4.68
CA TYR A 148 -12.84 -14.79 4.24
C TYR A 148 -13.60 -14.08 5.37
N THR A 149 -14.11 -14.84 6.34
CA THR A 149 -14.86 -14.33 7.51
C THR A 149 -14.08 -14.61 8.79
N SER A 150 -14.31 -13.77 9.79
CA SER A 150 -13.69 -13.91 11.11
C SER A 150 -14.21 -15.16 11.82
N SER A 151 -13.33 -15.87 12.54
CA SER A 151 -13.74 -16.92 13.49
C SER A 151 -14.58 -16.41 14.67
N LYS A 152 -14.63 -15.08 14.90
CA LYS A 152 -15.57 -14.48 15.86
C LYS A 152 -17.01 -14.48 15.37
N ASP A 153 -17.22 -14.47 14.06
CA ASP A 153 -18.55 -14.51 13.46
C ASP A 153 -19.09 -15.94 13.57
N LYS A 154 -19.88 -16.17 14.63
CA LYS A 154 -20.52 -17.46 14.90
C LYS A 154 -21.66 -17.78 13.93
N GLU A 155 -22.12 -16.81 13.14
CA GLU A 155 -23.20 -16.97 12.17
C GLU A 155 -22.68 -17.33 10.76
N SER A 156 -21.38 -17.23 10.52
CA SER A 156 -20.77 -17.64 9.26
C SER A 156 -20.76 -19.16 9.09
N ILE A 157 -21.77 -19.69 8.40
CA ILE A 157 -21.97 -21.13 8.14
C ILE A 157 -20.88 -21.70 7.20
N MET A 158 -20.08 -20.86 6.55
CA MET A 158 -19.15 -21.30 5.52
C MET A 158 -17.88 -20.46 5.44
N SER A 159 -16.89 -20.84 6.25
CA SER A 159 -15.55 -20.27 6.19
C SER A 159 -14.82 -20.73 4.92
N ARG A 160 -14.97 -19.98 3.82
CA ARG A 160 -14.21 -20.19 2.58
C ARG A 160 -12.96 -19.34 2.62
N LYS A 161 -11.84 -19.88 2.15
CA LYS A 161 -10.73 -19.06 1.68
C LYS A 161 -11.09 -18.61 0.28
N GLU A 162 -11.20 -17.30 0.05
CA GLU A 162 -11.25 -16.79 -1.31
C GLU A 162 -9.93 -17.07 -2.00
N LYS A 163 -10.02 -17.48 -3.26
CA LYS A 163 -8.96 -18.25 -3.91
C LYS A 163 -8.44 -17.64 -5.19
N TYR A 164 -9.19 -16.86 -5.93
CA TYR A 164 -8.77 -16.45 -7.28
C TYR A 164 -8.79 -14.93 -7.40
N ASP A 165 -7.82 -14.40 -8.13
CA ASP A 165 -7.78 -13.00 -8.52
C ASP A 165 -8.75 -12.84 -9.69
N GLY A 166 -9.91 -12.25 -9.41
CA GLY A 166 -10.97 -11.99 -10.38
C GLY A 166 -10.85 -10.59 -10.96
N ALA A 167 -11.96 -9.84 -10.96
CA ALA A 167 -11.91 -8.40 -11.27
C ALA A 167 -11.11 -7.60 -10.21
N LEU A 168 -11.05 -8.13 -8.99
CA LEU A 168 -10.23 -7.64 -7.89
C LEU A 168 -9.26 -8.76 -7.47
N PRO A 169 -8.07 -8.42 -6.93
CA PRO A 169 -7.22 -9.42 -6.31
C PRO A 169 -7.92 -10.06 -5.12
N SER A 170 -7.63 -11.32 -4.81
CA SER A 170 -8.16 -11.93 -3.59
C SER A 170 -7.46 -11.37 -2.35
N GLY A 171 -8.15 -11.30 -1.21
CA GLY A 171 -7.54 -10.91 0.06
C GLY A 171 -6.35 -11.78 0.47
N ASN A 172 -6.34 -13.08 0.12
CA ASN A 172 -5.16 -13.94 0.34
C ASN A 172 -3.97 -13.53 -0.53
N SER A 173 -4.18 -13.15 -1.79
CA SER A 173 -3.14 -12.67 -2.68
C SER A 173 -2.53 -11.35 -2.19
N ILE A 174 -3.37 -10.43 -1.69
CA ILE A 174 -2.89 -9.18 -1.11
C ILE A 174 -2.19 -9.42 0.23
N MET A 175 -2.73 -10.29 1.09
CA MET A 175 -2.05 -10.62 2.34
C MET A 175 -0.71 -11.31 2.13
N HIS A 176 -0.56 -12.11 1.07
CA HIS A 176 0.75 -12.65 0.70
C HIS A 176 1.78 -11.54 0.49
N TRP A 177 1.43 -10.52 -0.31
CA TRP A 177 2.27 -9.35 -0.54
C TRP A 177 2.50 -8.53 0.75
N ASN A 178 1.45 -8.29 1.54
CA ASN A 178 1.55 -7.51 2.77
C ASN A 178 2.48 -8.18 3.79
N LEU A 179 2.40 -9.51 3.96
CA LEU A 179 3.27 -10.26 4.88
C LEU A 179 4.75 -10.14 4.49
N ILE A 180 5.05 -10.21 3.19
CA ILE A 180 6.42 -9.98 2.67
C ILE A 180 6.85 -8.54 2.95
N CYS A 181 6.01 -7.54 2.64
CA CYS A 181 6.36 -6.15 2.93
C CYS A 181 6.61 -5.92 4.43
N PHE A 182 5.80 -6.53 5.30
CA PHE A 182 6.02 -6.43 6.73
C PHE A 182 7.30 -7.13 7.17
N SER A 183 7.62 -8.33 6.68
CA SER A 183 8.86 -9.01 7.07
C SER A 183 10.08 -8.16 6.72
N HIS A 184 10.07 -7.50 5.57
CA HIS A 184 11.11 -6.56 5.13
C HIS A 184 11.16 -5.27 5.96
N LEU A 185 10.02 -4.61 6.20
CA LEU A 185 9.98 -3.36 6.97
C LEU A 185 10.30 -3.56 8.46
N THR A 186 9.94 -4.71 9.03
CA THR A 186 10.04 -4.98 10.47
C THR A 186 11.23 -5.86 10.85
N GLY A 187 11.77 -6.61 9.89
CA GLY A 187 12.74 -7.67 10.13
C GLY A 187 12.15 -8.90 10.86
N ASP A 188 10.82 -9.05 10.90
CA ASP A 188 10.18 -10.19 11.56
C ASP A 188 10.04 -11.40 10.61
N HIS A 189 10.97 -12.35 10.76
CA HIS A 189 10.98 -13.61 10.00
C HIS A 189 9.71 -14.46 10.21
N LYS A 190 8.93 -14.27 11.28
CA LYS A 190 7.67 -15.01 11.45
C LYS A 190 6.62 -14.62 10.41
N LEU A 191 6.67 -13.37 9.93
CA LEU A 191 5.77 -12.91 8.87
C LEU A 191 6.18 -13.48 7.51
N GLU A 192 7.49 -13.62 7.28
CA GLU A 192 8.06 -14.34 6.13
C GLU A 192 7.63 -15.82 6.14
N GLU A 193 7.77 -16.51 7.28
CA GLU A 193 7.29 -17.89 7.46
C GLU A 193 5.79 -18.03 7.18
N LYS A 194 4.96 -17.07 7.62
CA LYS A 194 3.52 -17.06 7.33
C LYS A 194 3.26 -16.84 5.83
N ALA A 195 4.04 -16.01 5.14
CA ALA A 195 3.96 -15.84 3.70
C ALA A 195 4.29 -17.16 2.97
N ASP A 196 5.34 -17.86 3.39
CA ASP A 196 5.73 -19.17 2.84
C ASP A 196 4.64 -20.23 3.02
N ILE A 197 4.05 -20.32 4.22
CA ILE A 197 2.94 -21.25 4.48
C ILE A 197 1.75 -20.94 3.56
N LEU A 198 1.49 -19.66 3.31
CA LEU A 198 0.44 -19.21 2.39
C LEU A 198 0.78 -19.61 0.94
N VAL A 199 2.04 -19.54 0.49
CA VAL A 199 2.48 -20.11 -0.81
C VAL A 199 2.15 -21.59 -0.89
N GLN A 200 2.52 -22.38 0.12
CA GLN A 200 2.27 -23.82 0.12
C GLN A 200 0.78 -24.15 0.07
N ALA A 201 -0.06 -23.41 0.80
CA ALA A 201 -1.51 -23.59 0.83
C ALA A 201 -2.19 -23.38 -0.53
N PHE A 202 -1.60 -22.54 -1.39
CA PHE A 202 -2.15 -22.18 -2.70
C PHE A 202 -1.37 -22.75 -3.89
N TYR A 203 -0.19 -23.33 -3.67
CA TYR A 203 0.73 -23.84 -4.70
C TYR A 203 0.04 -24.65 -5.79
N ASN A 204 -0.70 -25.70 -5.42
CA ASN A 204 -1.34 -26.59 -6.39
C ASN A 204 -2.36 -25.87 -7.29
N LYS A 205 -3.01 -24.82 -6.78
CA LYS A 205 -3.98 -24.03 -7.55
C LYS A 205 -3.30 -23.03 -8.47
N VAL A 206 -2.33 -22.28 -7.93
CA VAL A 206 -1.53 -21.31 -8.68
C VAL A 206 -0.82 -22.02 -9.84
N LYS A 207 -0.19 -23.17 -9.58
CA LYS A 207 0.46 -23.99 -10.62
C LYS A 207 -0.49 -24.44 -11.73
N LYS A 208 -1.74 -24.75 -11.40
CA LYS A 208 -2.74 -25.25 -12.35
C LYS A 208 -3.32 -24.12 -13.22
N ALA A 209 -3.44 -22.91 -12.69
CA ALA A 209 -4.02 -21.77 -13.41
C ALA A 209 -3.35 -20.43 -13.04
N PRO A 210 -2.07 -20.19 -13.39
CA PRO A 210 -1.32 -19.02 -12.93
C PRO A 210 -1.99 -17.67 -13.25
N SER A 211 -2.67 -17.58 -14.41
CA SER A 211 -3.39 -16.37 -14.85
C SER A 211 -4.58 -15.99 -13.97
N ALA A 212 -5.08 -16.90 -13.13
CA ALA A 212 -6.15 -16.61 -12.16
C ALA A 212 -5.61 -16.18 -10.78
N TYR A 213 -4.29 -15.99 -10.65
CA TYR A 213 -3.58 -15.71 -9.40
C TYR A 213 -2.47 -14.66 -9.62
N THR A 214 -2.70 -13.69 -10.50
CA THR A 214 -1.65 -12.74 -10.93
C THR A 214 -1.11 -11.89 -9.78
N GLN A 215 -1.97 -11.43 -8.86
CA GLN A 215 -1.52 -10.68 -7.69
C GLN A 215 -0.75 -11.59 -6.73
N PHE A 216 -1.18 -12.84 -6.59
CA PHE A 216 -0.45 -13.82 -5.79
C PHE A 216 0.98 -14.02 -6.31
N LEU A 217 1.13 -14.09 -7.63
CA LEU A 217 2.42 -14.22 -8.31
C LEU A 217 3.31 -12.98 -8.13
N THR A 218 2.73 -11.78 -8.04
CA THR A 218 3.47 -10.56 -7.66
C THR A 218 4.05 -10.71 -6.24
N GLY A 219 3.27 -11.22 -5.29
CA GLY A 219 3.78 -11.60 -3.98
C GLY A 219 4.93 -12.60 -4.07
N LEU A 220 4.75 -13.68 -4.85
CA LEU A 220 5.76 -14.71 -5.02
C LEU A 220 7.05 -14.19 -5.65
N GLN A 221 6.97 -13.15 -6.49
CA GLN A 221 8.15 -12.49 -7.03
C GLN A 221 9.02 -11.87 -5.93
N GLY A 222 8.42 -11.36 -4.84
CA GLY A 222 9.15 -10.84 -3.68
C GLY A 222 9.92 -11.88 -2.89
N ILE A 223 9.56 -13.16 -3.02
CA ILE A 223 10.28 -14.30 -2.41
C ILE A 223 11.33 -14.87 -3.37
N LEU A 224 11.00 -14.98 -4.66
CA LEU A 224 11.84 -15.65 -5.65
C LEU A 224 12.95 -14.76 -6.22
N TYR A 225 12.78 -13.44 -6.16
CA TYR A 225 13.74 -12.47 -6.67
C TYR A 225 14.26 -11.60 -5.52
N PRO A 226 15.42 -10.93 -5.70
CA PRO A 226 15.93 -10.03 -4.68
C PRO A 226 14.88 -9.02 -4.22
N TYR A 227 14.78 -8.88 -2.89
CA TYR A 227 14.02 -7.84 -2.24
C TYR A 227 15.00 -6.90 -1.52
N TYR A 228 14.79 -5.60 -1.70
CA TYR A 228 15.67 -4.56 -1.24
C TYR A 228 15.05 -3.79 -0.09
N ASP A 229 15.81 -3.65 0.99
CA ASP A 229 15.46 -2.80 2.13
C ASP A 229 16.39 -1.59 2.13
N LEU A 230 15.84 -0.42 1.85
CA LEU A 230 16.55 0.84 1.89
C LEU A 230 16.29 1.54 3.21
N ILE A 231 17.25 1.41 4.11
CA ILE A 231 17.18 1.98 5.45
C ILE A 231 17.93 3.30 5.44
N ILE A 232 17.22 4.40 5.71
CA ILE A 232 17.75 5.75 5.68
C ILE A 232 17.68 6.31 7.10
N ILE A 233 18.83 6.66 7.67
CA ILE A 233 18.89 7.39 8.93
C ILE A 233 19.06 8.88 8.60
N GLY A 234 18.01 9.66 8.85
CA GLY A 234 17.95 11.06 8.48
C GLY A 234 16.56 11.67 8.65
N ASN A 235 16.46 12.97 8.43
CA ASN A 235 15.17 13.66 8.42
C ASN A 235 14.57 13.61 7.02
N LYS A 236 13.23 13.48 6.90
CA LYS A 236 12.58 13.38 5.59
C LYS A 236 12.81 14.62 4.70
N ASP A 237 13.00 15.77 5.33
CA ASP A 237 13.17 17.06 4.69
C ASP A 237 14.66 17.41 4.47
N ASP A 238 15.57 16.49 4.76
CA ASP A 238 16.99 16.63 4.42
C ASP A 238 17.21 16.55 2.91
N GLU A 239 18.04 17.42 2.34
CA GLU A 239 18.30 17.51 0.90
C GLU A 239 18.78 16.18 0.31
N ILE A 240 19.63 15.44 1.02
CA ILE A 240 20.13 14.14 0.57
C ILE A 240 19.00 13.11 0.53
N VAL A 241 18.11 13.12 1.53
CA VAL A 241 16.96 12.21 1.58
C VAL A 241 16.00 12.52 0.43
N ILE A 242 15.72 13.80 0.17
CA ILE A 242 14.88 14.24 -0.95
C ILE A 242 15.49 13.78 -2.28
N GLU A 243 16.80 13.98 -2.49
CA GLU A 243 17.51 13.56 -3.71
C GLU A 243 17.39 12.04 -3.93
N ILE A 244 17.52 11.25 -2.86
CA ILE A 244 17.38 9.78 -2.91
C ILE A 244 15.96 9.38 -3.28
N LEU A 245 14.96 9.98 -2.65
CA LEU A 245 13.57 9.69 -2.93
C LEU A 245 13.22 10.07 -4.37
N ASP A 246 13.67 11.23 -4.86
CA ASP A 246 13.47 11.65 -6.24
C ASP A 246 14.16 10.72 -7.25
N PHE A 247 15.35 10.19 -6.92
CA PHE A 247 15.98 9.17 -7.74
C PHE A 247 15.11 7.91 -7.84
N ILE A 248 14.57 7.42 -6.72
CA ILE A 248 13.71 6.22 -6.69
C ILE A 248 12.39 6.47 -7.44
N ARG A 249 11.81 7.66 -7.32
CA ARG A 249 10.59 8.03 -8.07
C ARG A 249 10.81 7.97 -9.58
N ASN A 250 11.95 8.47 -10.04
CA ASN A 250 12.30 8.53 -11.46
C ASN A 250 12.84 7.19 -12.01
N ASN A 251 13.19 6.25 -11.13
CA ASN A 251 13.74 4.96 -11.51
C ASN A 251 12.94 3.87 -10.78
N TYR A 252 11.99 3.25 -11.46
CA TYR A 252 11.22 2.15 -10.88
C TYR A 252 12.16 1.02 -10.44
N ILE A 253 12.21 0.77 -9.14
CA ILE A 253 12.94 -0.35 -8.53
C ILE A 253 11.89 -1.31 -7.98
N SER A 254 11.82 -2.51 -8.55
CA SER A 254 10.93 -3.55 -8.07
C SER A 254 11.38 -4.08 -6.70
N ASN A 255 10.42 -4.55 -5.89
CA ASN A 255 10.67 -5.17 -4.59
C ASN A 255 11.53 -4.31 -3.65
N LEU A 256 11.21 -3.03 -3.52
CA LEU A 256 11.91 -2.08 -2.66
C LEU A 256 10.99 -1.63 -1.51
N SER A 257 11.44 -1.82 -0.27
CA SER A 257 10.88 -1.18 0.92
C SER A 257 11.81 -0.09 1.44
N ILE A 258 11.26 1.05 1.82
CA ILE A 258 12.02 2.17 2.40
C ILE A 258 11.66 2.31 3.87
N LEU A 259 12.68 2.34 4.73
CA LEU A 259 12.55 2.60 6.17
C LEU A 259 13.31 3.88 6.51
N LEU A 260 12.59 4.93 6.90
CA LEU A 260 13.17 6.18 7.37
C LEU A 260 13.26 6.17 8.89
N ILE A 261 14.48 6.26 9.43
CA ILE A 261 14.79 6.23 10.86
C ILE A 261 15.16 7.66 11.29
N PRO A 262 14.45 8.26 12.27
CA PRO A 262 14.82 9.55 12.82
C PRO A 262 16.26 9.53 13.37
N PRO A 263 17.07 10.58 13.14
CA PRO A 263 18.51 10.52 13.45
C PRO A 263 18.82 10.69 14.95
N ASP A 264 17.94 11.36 15.70
CA ASP A 264 18.11 11.53 17.14
C ASP A 264 17.56 10.33 17.90
N ILE A 265 18.47 9.49 18.40
CA ILE A 265 18.17 8.32 19.23
C ILE A 265 17.34 8.66 20.47
N ASN A 266 17.43 9.88 21.01
CA ASN A 266 16.66 10.27 22.20
C ASN A 266 15.28 10.85 21.86
N SER A 267 14.99 11.06 20.57
CA SER A 267 13.71 11.60 20.15
C SER A 267 12.56 10.62 20.40
N LYS A 268 11.36 11.17 20.63
CA LYS A 268 10.13 10.37 20.76
C LYS A 268 9.87 9.53 19.52
N ASP A 269 10.19 10.06 18.35
CA ASP A 269 9.94 9.40 17.07
C ASP A 269 10.89 8.22 16.87
N TYR A 270 12.19 8.37 17.17
CA TYR A 270 13.11 7.22 17.17
C TYR A 270 12.66 6.14 18.14
N MET A 271 12.29 6.51 19.37
CA MET A 271 11.87 5.54 20.39
C MET A 271 10.61 4.77 19.97
N LYS A 272 9.64 5.43 19.33
CA LYS A 272 8.48 4.76 18.74
C LYS A 272 8.90 3.81 17.62
N THR A 273 9.74 4.27 16.69
CA THR A 273 10.25 3.46 15.58
C THR A 273 10.99 2.22 16.08
N ALA A 274 11.86 2.36 17.08
CA ALA A 274 12.62 1.26 17.68
C ALA A 274 11.73 0.27 18.48
N CYS A 275 10.61 0.75 19.03
CA CYS A 275 9.61 -0.10 19.69
C CYS A 275 8.85 -0.97 18.68
N LEU A 276 8.46 -0.39 17.55
CA LEU A 276 7.72 -1.08 16.48
C LEU A 276 8.65 -1.99 15.66
N ILE A 277 9.85 -1.51 15.33
CA ILE A 277 10.82 -2.13 14.44
C ILE A 277 12.13 -2.37 15.20
N LYS A 278 12.25 -3.56 15.81
CA LYS A 278 13.33 -3.84 16.77
C LYS A 278 14.74 -3.75 16.17
N HIS A 279 14.89 -4.13 14.91
CA HIS A 279 16.17 -4.19 14.23
C HIS A 279 16.74 -2.80 13.87
N VAL A 280 15.97 -1.71 14.05
CA VAL A 280 16.43 -0.32 13.90
C VAL A 280 17.68 -0.03 14.73
N ASN A 281 17.82 -0.65 15.91
CA ASN A 281 18.97 -0.47 16.80
C ASN A 281 20.30 -0.96 16.21
N ASN A 282 20.28 -1.72 15.12
CA ASN A 282 21.47 -2.21 14.43
C ASN A 282 22.09 -1.17 13.49
N TYR A 283 21.38 -0.09 13.18
CA TYR A 283 21.82 0.94 12.23
C TYR A 283 22.16 2.23 12.97
N LYS A 284 23.22 2.90 12.54
CA LYS A 284 23.70 4.13 13.17
C LYS A 284 24.10 5.16 12.14
N MET A 285 23.85 6.42 12.47
CA MET A 285 24.34 7.52 11.68
C MET A 285 25.88 7.56 11.73
N ILE A 286 26.52 7.74 10.59
CA ILE A 286 27.97 7.83 10.45
C ILE A 286 28.38 9.29 10.28
N GLU A 287 29.31 9.76 11.10
CA GLU A 287 29.87 11.13 11.03
C GLU A 287 28.82 12.25 11.02
N ASN A 288 27.66 12.05 11.66
CA ASN A 288 26.51 12.98 11.64
C ASN A 288 26.00 13.31 10.22
N LYS A 289 26.18 12.41 9.25
CA LYS A 289 25.65 12.53 7.89
C LYS A 289 24.49 11.58 7.68
N VAL A 290 23.54 11.94 6.80
CA VAL A 290 22.52 10.99 6.32
C VAL A 290 23.21 9.68 5.93
N THR A 291 22.75 8.59 6.52
CA THR A 291 23.40 7.27 6.37
C THR A 291 22.38 6.30 5.83
N ILE A 292 22.78 5.58 4.79
CA ILE A 292 21.94 4.65 4.05
C ILE A 292 22.52 3.26 4.20
N TYR A 293 21.66 2.30 4.53
CA TYR A 293 21.97 0.88 4.47
C TYR A 293 21.05 0.27 3.43
N LEU A 294 21.65 -0.26 2.35
CA LEU A 294 20.92 -1.03 1.35
C LEU A 294 21.12 -2.51 1.66
N CYS A 295 20.05 -3.18 2.06
CA CYS A 295 20.04 -4.60 2.35
C CYS A 295 19.37 -5.39 1.21
N GLU A 296 19.86 -6.59 0.98
CA GLU A 296 19.37 -7.56 0.00
C GLU A 296 19.21 -8.90 0.72
N ASN A 297 17.96 -9.39 0.82
CA ASN A 297 17.62 -10.68 1.43
C ASN A 297 18.34 -10.95 2.77
N SER A 298 18.25 -10.00 3.73
CA SER A 298 18.87 -10.04 5.07
C SER A 298 20.37 -9.71 5.18
N SER A 299 21.06 -9.38 4.08
CA SER A 299 22.46 -8.91 4.12
C SER A 299 22.57 -7.46 3.71
N CYS A 300 23.23 -6.62 4.51
CA CYS A 300 23.39 -5.19 4.23
C CYS A 300 24.77 -4.87 3.67
N ASN A 301 24.82 -3.95 2.71
CA ASN A 301 26.06 -3.34 2.26
C ASN A 301 26.69 -2.47 3.38
N LEU A 302 27.95 -2.06 3.16
CA LEU A 302 28.58 -1.03 3.99
C LEU A 302 27.73 0.25 3.98
N PRO A 303 27.71 1.02 5.09
CA PRO A 303 26.95 2.26 5.18
C PRO A 303 27.38 3.24 4.09
N ILE A 304 26.40 3.82 3.40
CA ILE A 304 26.58 4.79 2.32
C ILE A 304 26.17 6.18 2.84
N THR A 305 27.04 7.17 2.70
CA THR A 305 26.79 8.56 3.12
C THR A 305 26.73 9.55 1.94
N GLU A 306 26.91 9.05 0.71
CA GLU A 306 26.91 9.85 -0.52
C GLU A 306 25.86 9.32 -1.51
N ALA A 307 24.89 10.16 -1.89
CA ALA A 307 23.81 9.79 -2.80
C ALA A 307 24.30 9.24 -4.17
N PRO A 308 25.35 9.79 -4.82
CA PRO A 308 25.85 9.25 -6.08
C PRO A 308 26.31 7.78 -6.00
N VAL A 309 26.86 7.37 -4.84
CA VAL A 309 27.26 5.97 -4.61
C VAL A 309 26.04 5.07 -4.60
N LEU A 310 24.99 5.46 -3.86
CA LEU A 310 23.72 4.72 -3.84
C LEU A 310 23.13 4.61 -5.26
N PHE A 311 23.09 5.72 -6.02
CA PHE A 311 22.54 5.72 -7.38
C PHE A 311 23.28 4.77 -8.31
N SER A 312 24.60 4.69 -8.20
CA SER A 312 25.41 3.76 -9.00
C SER A 312 25.06 2.28 -8.71
N ILE A 313 24.70 1.96 -7.47
CA ILE A 313 24.29 0.63 -7.04
C ILE A 313 22.87 0.34 -7.52
N LEU A 314 21.94 1.28 -7.28
CA LEU A 314 20.53 1.12 -7.65
C LEU A 314 20.33 1.05 -9.18
N LYS A 315 21.09 1.80 -9.99
CA LYS A 315 21.01 1.71 -11.47
C LYS A 315 21.26 0.30 -12.01
N LYS A 316 22.05 -0.52 -11.31
CA LYS A 316 22.29 -1.93 -11.70
C LYS A 316 21.12 -2.86 -11.35
N LYS A 317 20.16 -2.35 -10.56
CA LYS A 317 19.00 -3.07 -10.02
C LYS A 317 17.67 -2.56 -10.64
N VAL A 318 17.73 -1.55 -11.53
CA VAL A 318 16.57 -1.08 -12.32
C VAL A 318 16.32 -2.09 -13.44
N HIS A 319 15.07 -2.56 -13.55
CA HIS A 319 14.63 -3.52 -14.56
C HIS A 319 13.40 -3.03 -15.31
#